data_AF-A0A174HHW2-F1
#
_entry.id   AF-A0A174HHW2-F1
#
_cell.length_a   1.000
_cell.length_b   1.000
_cell.length_c   1.000
_cell.angle_alpha   90.00
_cell.angle_beta   90.00
_cell.angle_gamma   90.00
#
_symmetry.space_group_name_H-M   'P 1'
#
loop_
_entity.id
_entity.type
_entity.pdbx_description
1 polymer ?
#
loop_
_entity_poly.entity_id
_entity_poly.type
_entity_poly.pdbx_seq_one_letter_code
_entity_poly.pdbx_strand_id
1 'polypeptide(L)'
;MLNMNLKETFKKQGGMKLLEQYWKNGSLLTAFGELLLLGKSRTALEILRLSTSLKTKAKLEKCYGKFLKDFDEQYLEQAESKMSNKVWVCWFQGIENAPNLVKKCYKSLQENLYDKEIVLITSENMNKYVQFPNYIIEKWNAGLITNTHMTDLLRLELLIRYGGMWVDATVLCTSRSKNIPKYYFDSELFFYQCLKPGRDGHCNYISSWLISAKTNNKILMATRYLCYQYWKENNTMWDYFLLHDFMSIVLEYYPDEWKMVIPKDNATPHILLLRLFDNYDEKMYKTIIEQSPFHKLSYKFSEEQMALEGTNYRKLFCEEVKA
;
A
#
# COMPACT_ATOMS: atom_id res chain seq x y z
N MET A 1 2.55 -11.76 27.43
CA MET A 1 3.30 -10.67 26.76
C MET A 1 4.77 -10.85 27.08
N LEU A 2 5.55 -11.34 26.11
CA LEU A 2 6.99 -11.53 26.29
C LEU A 2 7.68 -10.16 26.29
N ASN A 3 8.46 -9.90 27.33
CA ASN A 3 9.30 -8.73 27.49
C ASN A 3 10.41 -8.79 26.43
N MET A 4 10.12 -8.33 25.21
CA MET A 4 11.11 -8.35 24.11
C MET A 4 12.30 -7.47 24.48
N ASN A 5 13.50 -8.06 24.40
CA ASN A 5 14.76 -7.37 24.69
C ASN A 5 14.96 -6.21 23.69
N LEU A 6 15.53 -5.07 24.12
CA LEU A 6 15.83 -3.92 23.25
C LEU A 6 16.54 -4.32 21.97
N LYS A 7 17.49 -5.25 22.09
CA LYS A 7 18.29 -5.73 20.96
C LYS A 7 17.42 -6.42 19.91
N GLU A 8 16.40 -7.15 20.34
CA GLU A 8 15.46 -7.83 19.46
C GLU A 8 14.48 -6.85 18.81
N THR A 9 13.94 -5.90 19.59
CA THR A 9 13.08 -4.84 19.06
C THR A 9 13.83 -3.98 18.05
N PHE A 10 15.07 -3.58 18.35
CA PHE A 10 15.92 -2.83 17.42
C PHE A 10 16.19 -3.61 16.14
N LYS A 11 16.54 -4.89 16.24
CA LYS A 11 16.78 -5.75 15.08
C LYS A 11 15.50 -5.93 14.23
N LYS A 12 14.34 -6.11 14.87
CA LYS A 12 13.04 -6.22 14.18
C LYS A 12 12.63 -4.93 13.46
N GLN A 13 12.99 -3.77 14.01
CA GLN A 13 12.68 -2.45 13.44
C GLN A 13 13.68 -2.01 12.35
N GLY A 14 14.66 -2.84 11.97
CA GLY A 14 15.61 -2.55 10.88
C GLY A 14 17.06 -2.33 11.32
N GLY A 15 17.33 -2.30 12.63
CA GLY A 15 18.69 -2.24 13.18
C GLY A 15 19.47 -1.00 12.72
N MET A 16 20.75 -1.19 12.36
CA MET A 16 21.61 -0.08 11.91
C MET A 16 21.07 0.66 10.68
N LYS A 17 20.33 -0.04 9.80
CA LYS A 17 19.71 0.59 8.63
C LYS A 17 18.64 1.62 9.04
N LEU A 18 17.95 1.40 10.15
CA LEU A 18 16.97 2.35 10.68
C LEU A 18 17.66 3.65 11.15
N LEU A 19 18.80 3.54 11.82
CA LEU A 19 19.57 4.73 12.25
C LEU A 19 20.12 5.50 11.04
N GLU A 20 20.63 4.79 10.04
CA GLU A 20 21.07 5.39 8.78
C GLU A 20 19.91 6.12 8.07
N GLN A 21 18.72 5.51 8.05
CA GLN A 21 17.51 6.12 7.51
C GLN A 21 17.13 7.39 8.27
N TYR A 22 17.11 7.34 9.61
CA TYR A 22 16.84 8.50 10.46
C TYR A 22 17.87 9.62 10.31
N TRP A 23 19.12 9.28 10.01
CA TRP A 23 20.12 10.28 9.67
C TRP A 23 19.81 10.92 8.32
N LYS A 24 19.56 10.10 7.28
CA LYS A 24 19.29 10.58 5.91
C LYS A 24 18.03 11.42 5.81
N ASN A 25 16.96 11.07 6.51
CA ASN A 25 15.71 11.83 6.51
C ASN A 25 15.73 13.03 7.50
N GLY A 26 16.76 13.14 8.36
CA GLY A 26 16.91 14.22 9.35
C GLY A 26 16.08 14.04 10.64
N SER A 27 15.56 12.84 10.90
CA SER A 27 14.76 12.53 12.09
C SER A 27 15.56 11.95 13.26
N LEU A 28 16.87 11.68 13.13
CA LEU A 28 17.66 10.97 14.14
C LEU A 28 17.64 11.63 15.53
N LEU A 29 17.87 12.94 15.60
CA LEU A 29 17.87 13.66 16.88
C LEU A 29 16.49 13.66 17.55
N THR A 30 15.42 13.73 16.75
CA THR A 30 14.05 13.64 17.25
C THR A 30 13.76 12.25 17.79
N ALA A 31 14.11 11.20 17.03
CA ALA A 31 13.94 9.82 17.47
C ALA A 31 14.71 9.56 18.79
N PHE A 32 15.94 10.05 18.91
CA PHE A 32 16.71 9.91 20.14
C PHE A 32 16.10 10.67 21.31
N GLY A 33 15.69 11.93 21.10
CA GLY A 33 15.04 12.75 22.13
C GLY A 33 13.74 12.14 22.64
N GLU A 34 12.87 11.67 21.74
CA GLU A 34 11.60 11.03 22.12
C GLU A 34 11.79 9.70 22.84
N LEU A 35 12.79 8.91 22.42
CA LEU A 35 13.14 7.66 23.10
C LEU A 35 13.60 7.93 24.55
N LEU A 36 14.33 9.02 24.78
CA LEU A 36 14.76 9.45 26.13
C LEU A 36 13.59 9.96 26.97
N LEU A 37 12.69 10.75 26.37
CA LEU A 37 11.59 11.41 27.09
C LEU A 37 10.41 10.47 27.39
N LEU A 38 10.01 9.64 26.42
CA LEU A 38 8.81 8.80 26.50
C LEU A 38 9.12 7.33 26.82
N GLY A 39 10.39 6.94 26.71
CA GLY A 39 10.83 5.57 26.94
C GLY A 39 10.45 4.64 25.79
N LYS A 40 10.18 3.37 26.13
CA LYS A 40 10.18 2.24 25.16
C LYS A 40 8.88 1.45 25.17
N SER A 41 7.83 2.01 25.76
CA SER A 41 6.50 1.40 25.69
C SER A 41 6.05 1.35 24.22
N ARG A 42 5.15 0.43 23.89
CA ARG A 42 4.58 0.34 22.54
C ARG A 42 4.00 1.68 22.10
N THR A 43 3.26 2.35 22.98
CA THR A 43 2.69 3.68 22.73
C THR A 43 3.77 4.73 22.45
N ALA A 44 4.83 4.78 23.26
CA ALA A 44 5.94 5.72 23.05
C ALA A 44 6.64 5.50 21.70
N LEU A 45 6.85 4.24 21.31
CA LEU A 45 7.49 3.90 20.03
C LEU A 45 6.61 4.22 18.81
N GLU A 46 5.28 4.11 18.93
CA GLU A 46 4.37 4.57 17.87
C GLU A 46 4.37 6.10 17.75
N ILE A 47 4.38 6.84 18.88
CA ILE A 47 4.52 8.31 18.84
C ILE A 47 5.83 8.71 18.15
N LEU A 48 6.94 8.06 18.52
CA LEU A 48 8.24 8.28 17.87
C LEU A 48 8.15 8.05 16.36
N ARG A 49 7.52 6.95 15.94
CA ARG A 49 7.33 6.64 14.51
C ARG A 49 6.50 7.70 13.79
N LEU A 50 5.44 8.22 14.42
CA LEU A 50 4.64 9.31 13.85
C LEU A 50 5.47 10.58 13.68
N SER A 51 6.27 10.94 14.68
CA SER A 51 7.17 12.10 14.63
C SER A 51 8.26 11.98 13.57
N THR A 52 8.87 10.80 13.41
CA THR A 52 9.87 10.57 12.35
C THR A 52 9.26 10.62 10.96
N SER A 53 8.05 10.07 10.79
CA SER A 53 7.30 10.14 9.54
C SER A 53 6.94 11.60 9.20
N LEU A 54 6.46 12.38 10.17
CA LEU A 54 6.15 13.79 10.00
C LEU A 54 7.37 14.61 9.55
N LYS A 55 8.53 14.39 10.19
CA LYS A 55 9.78 15.03 9.77
C LYS A 55 10.20 14.65 8.35
N THR A 56 10.04 13.38 7.99
CA THR A 56 10.40 12.89 6.66
C THR A 56 9.51 13.50 5.59
N LYS A 57 8.18 13.52 5.79
CA LYS A 57 7.23 14.21 4.92
C LYS A 57 7.56 15.70 4.79
N ALA A 58 7.80 16.41 5.89
CA ALA A 58 8.14 17.84 5.84
C ALA A 58 9.43 18.12 5.05
N LYS A 59 10.43 17.24 5.16
CA LYS A 59 11.66 17.32 4.34
C LYS A 59 11.37 17.06 2.86
N LEU A 60 10.59 16.02 2.56
CA LEU A 60 10.19 15.69 1.19
C LEU A 60 9.39 16.84 0.56
N GLU A 61 8.44 17.41 1.29
CA GLU A 61 7.64 18.55 0.86
C GLU A 61 8.50 19.79 0.59
N LYS A 62 9.45 20.10 1.48
CA LYS A 62 10.40 21.20 1.28
C LYS A 62 11.27 21.00 0.03
N CYS A 63 11.73 19.78 -0.23
CA CYS A 63 12.62 19.49 -1.36
C CYS A 63 11.86 19.38 -2.69
N TYR A 64 10.68 18.76 -2.68
CA TYR A 64 9.98 18.32 -3.89
C TYR A 64 8.64 19.01 -4.13
N GLY A 65 8.02 19.64 -3.13
CA GLY A 65 6.71 20.29 -3.28
C GLY A 65 6.70 21.41 -4.33
N LYS A 66 7.84 22.08 -4.54
CA LYS A 66 8.00 23.07 -5.62
C LYS A 66 7.69 22.52 -7.02
N PHE A 67 7.97 21.23 -7.26
CA PHE A 67 7.74 20.58 -8.55
C PHE A 67 6.26 20.41 -8.88
N LEU A 68 5.34 20.58 -7.92
CA LEU A 68 3.90 20.58 -8.20
C LEU A 68 3.48 21.79 -9.04
N LYS A 69 4.16 22.94 -8.90
CA LYS A 69 3.94 24.10 -9.77
C LYS A 69 4.36 23.79 -11.20
N ASP A 70 5.55 23.21 -11.37
CA ASP A 70 6.04 22.76 -12.67
C ASP A 70 5.11 21.72 -13.31
N PHE A 71 4.51 20.85 -12.50
CA PHE A 71 3.50 19.89 -12.95
C PHE A 71 2.24 20.58 -13.43
N ASP A 72 1.69 21.55 -12.68
CA ASP A 72 0.50 22.30 -13.07
C ASP A 72 0.69 23.07 -14.38
N GLU A 73 1.87 23.67 -14.60
CA GLU A 73 2.20 24.36 -15.86
C GLU A 73 2.20 23.42 -17.08
N GLN A 74 2.52 22.15 -16.87
CA GLN A 74 2.56 21.13 -17.92
C GLN A 74 1.25 20.33 -18.01
N TYR A 75 0.37 20.45 -17.02
CA TYR A 75 -0.83 19.64 -16.92
C TYR A 75 -1.87 20.10 -17.94
N LEU A 76 -2.13 19.23 -18.92
CA LEU A 76 -3.20 19.43 -19.88
C LEU A 76 -4.48 18.83 -19.32
N GLU A 77 -5.37 19.67 -18.81
CA GLU A 77 -6.67 19.29 -18.23
C GLU A 77 -7.59 18.54 -19.22
N GLN A 78 -7.28 18.59 -20.51
CA GLN A 78 -8.08 18.02 -21.60
C GLN A 78 -7.86 16.52 -21.84
N ALA A 79 -7.01 15.84 -21.06
CA ALA A 79 -6.81 14.40 -21.20
C ALA A 79 -8.09 13.63 -20.80
N GLU A 80 -8.59 12.77 -21.68
CA GLU A 80 -9.85 12.04 -21.46
C GLU A 80 -9.76 11.14 -20.20
N SER A 81 -10.73 11.31 -19.29
CA SER A 81 -10.90 10.47 -18.09
C SER A 81 -11.78 9.27 -18.44
N LYS A 82 -11.17 8.10 -18.61
CA LYS A 82 -11.85 6.85 -18.99
C LYS A 82 -11.94 5.89 -17.83
N MET A 83 -13.13 5.32 -17.66
CA MET A 83 -13.32 4.14 -16.84
C MET A 83 -12.70 2.91 -17.49
N SER A 84 -12.31 1.94 -16.66
CA SER A 84 -11.74 0.69 -17.11
C SER A 84 -12.20 -0.47 -16.25
N ASN A 85 -12.37 -1.61 -16.89
CA ASN A 85 -12.86 -2.83 -16.25
C ASN A 85 -11.72 -3.74 -15.76
N LYS A 86 -10.48 -3.25 -15.82
CA LYS A 86 -9.28 -4.01 -15.46
C LYS A 86 -9.04 -3.99 -13.96
N VAL A 87 -8.60 -5.12 -13.43
CA VAL A 87 -8.09 -5.26 -12.07
C VAL A 87 -6.65 -5.76 -12.15
N TRP A 88 -5.72 -4.92 -11.72
CA TRP A 88 -4.29 -5.15 -11.77
C TRP A 88 -3.80 -5.79 -10.47
N VAL A 89 -3.11 -6.92 -10.61
CA VAL A 89 -2.43 -7.60 -9.50
C VAL A 89 -0.98 -7.81 -9.92
N CYS A 90 -0.03 -7.61 -9.02
CA CYS A 90 1.39 -7.85 -9.32
C CYS A 90 1.98 -8.93 -8.41
N TRP A 91 2.65 -9.89 -9.03
CA TRP A 91 3.58 -10.79 -8.38
C TRP A 91 4.73 -11.09 -9.33
N PHE A 92 5.87 -10.44 -9.11
CA PHE A 92 6.99 -10.43 -10.07
C PHE A 92 7.47 -11.84 -10.45
N GLN A 93 7.48 -12.77 -9.49
CA GLN A 93 7.92 -14.15 -9.67
C GLN A 93 6.88 -15.04 -10.38
N GLY A 94 5.70 -14.52 -10.74
CA GLY A 94 4.58 -15.31 -11.27
C GLY A 94 3.76 -16.00 -10.18
N ILE A 95 2.44 -16.10 -10.39
CA ILE A 95 1.52 -16.58 -9.36
C ILE A 95 1.79 -18.04 -8.96
N GLU A 96 2.33 -18.85 -9.87
CA GLU A 96 2.72 -20.24 -9.59
C GLU A 96 3.81 -20.37 -8.52
N ASN A 97 4.68 -19.36 -8.40
CA ASN A 97 5.74 -19.31 -7.39
C ASN A 97 5.31 -18.56 -6.11
N ALA A 98 4.06 -18.09 -6.05
CA ALA A 98 3.58 -17.33 -4.90
C ALA A 98 3.22 -18.25 -3.72
N PRO A 99 3.30 -17.77 -2.47
CA PRO A 99 2.78 -18.48 -1.31
C PRO A 99 1.31 -18.85 -1.50
N ASN A 100 0.88 -19.97 -0.91
CA ASN A 100 -0.48 -20.48 -1.07
C ASN A 100 -1.57 -19.45 -0.71
N LEU A 101 -1.36 -18.64 0.34
CA LEU A 101 -2.26 -17.54 0.68
C LEU A 101 -2.43 -16.55 -0.47
N VAL A 102 -1.33 -16.17 -1.15
CA VAL A 102 -1.36 -15.26 -2.30
C VAL A 102 -2.10 -15.89 -3.48
N LYS A 103 -1.88 -17.18 -3.76
CA LYS A 103 -2.62 -17.92 -4.79
C LYS A 103 -4.13 -17.92 -4.53
N LYS A 104 -4.54 -18.17 -3.28
CA LYS A 104 -5.94 -18.14 -2.85
C LYS A 104 -6.55 -16.74 -2.93
N CYS A 105 -5.82 -15.70 -2.54
CA CYS A 105 -6.23 -14.30 -2.72
C CYS A 105 -6.46 -13.98 -4.20
N TYR A 106 -5.51 -14.31 -5.07
CA TYR A 106 -5.65 -14.10 -6.52
C TYR A 106 -6.85 -14.86 -7.10
N LYS A 107 -7.03 -16.13 -6.73
CA LYS A 107 -8.20 -16.94 -7.13
C LYS A 107 -9.51 -16.31 -6.66
N SER A 108 -9.56 -15.78 -5.44
CA SER A 108 -10.75 -15.12 -4.90
C SER A 108 -11.15 -13.89 -5.71
N LEU A 109 -10.19 -13.15 -6.27
CA LEU A 109 -10.47 -12.03 -7.18
C LEU A 109 -11.10 -12.55 -8.47
N GLN A 110 -10.54 -13.58 -9.08
CA GLN A 110 -11.07 -14.19 -10.32
C GLN A 110 -12.49 -14.73 -10.12
N GLU A 111 -12.75 -15.41 -9.01
CA GLU A 111 -14.07 -15.99 -8.71
C GLU A 111 -15.10 -14.90 -8.40
N ASN A 112 -14.75 -13.88 -7.62
CA ASN A 112 -15.72 -12.89 -7.16
C ASN A 112 -15.93 -11.71 -8.12
N LEU A 113 -14.90 -11.32 -8.86
CA LEU A 113 -14.94 -10.24 -9.83
C LEU A 113 -15.07 -10.81 -11.25
N TYR A 114 -16.03 -11.73 -11.43
CA TYR A 114 -16.24 -12.51 -12.66
C TYR A 114 -16.55 -11.67 -13.91
N ASP A 115 -17.01 -10.43 -13.72
CA ASP A 115 -17.31 -9.45 -14.77
C ASP A 115 -16.14 -8.48 -15.02
N LYS A 116 -14.98 -8.68 -14.36
CA LYS A 116 -13.78 -7.85 -14.48
C LYS A 116 -12.66 -8.59 -15.19
N GLU A 117 -11.77 -7.84 -15.83
CA GLU A 117 -10.56 -8.41 -16.43
C GLU A 117 -9.41 -8.40 -15.42
N ILE A 118 -9.14 -9.54 -14.80
CA ILE A 118 -8.06 -9.68 -13.82
C ILE A 118 -6.72 -9.89 -14.53
N VAL A 119 -5.83 -8.91 -14.49
CA VAL A 119 -4.53 -8.94 -15.15
C VAL A 119 -3.41 -9.12 -14.12
N LEU A 120 -2.69 -10.23 -14.22
CA LEU A 120 -1.48 -10.47 -13.42
C LEU A 120 -0.24 -9.89 -14.11
N ILE A 121 0.45 -9.00 -13.43
CA ILE A 121 1.74 -8.46 -13.84
C ILE A 121 2.87 -9.27 -13.19
N THR A 122 3.82 -9.69 -14.01
CA THR A 122 5.05 -10.41 -13.64
C THR A 122 6.25 -9.68 -14.23
N SER A 123 7.47 -10.02 -13.80
CA SER A 123 8.68 -9.42 -14.39
C SER A 123 8.79 -9.68 -15.90
N GLU A 124 8.25 -10.81 -16.37
CA GLU A 124 8.31 -11.23 -17.77
C GLU A 124 7.34 -10.45 -18.68
N ASN A 125 6.20 -10.00 -18.14
CA ASN A 125 5.16 -9.34 -18.93
C ASN A 125 5.02 -7.83 -18.67
N MET A 126 5.64 -7.30 -17.62
CA MET A 126 5.49 -5.89 -17.21
C MET A 126 5.76 -4.91 -18.35
N ASN A 127 6.79 -5.16 -19.16
CA ASN A 127 7.20 -4.30 -20.27
C ASN A 127 6.16 -4.23 -21.40
N LYS A 128 5.19 -5.15 -21.46
CA LYS A 128 4.05 -5.08 -22.40
C LYS A 128 3.06 -3.99 -22.02
N TYR A 129 3.02 -3.60 -20.75
CA TYR A 129 2.05 -2.64 -20.21
C TYR A 129 2.66 -1.29 -19.89
N VAL A 130 3.87 -1.29 -19.31
CA VAL A 130 4.52 -0.09 -18.77
C VAL A 130 5.93 0.02 -19.30
N GLN A 131 6.33 1.24 -19.62
CA GLN A 131 7.68 1.60 -20.00
C GLN A 131 8.15 2.67 -19.01
N PHE A 132 9.09 2.31 -18.15
CA PHE A 132 9.64 3.22 -17.15
C PHE A 132 10.81 4.01 -17.75
N PRO A 133 11.11 5.22 -17.23
CA PRO A 133 12.35 5.90 -17.56
C PRO A 133 13.58 5.03 -17.25
N ASN A 134 14.62 5.10 -18.10
CA ASN A 134 15.81 4.25 -17.98
C ASN A 134 16.44 4.29 -16.57
N TYR A 135 16.55 5.48 -15.97
CA TYR A 135 17.13 5.63 -14.63
C TYR A 135 16.33 4.91 -13.53
N ILE A 136 15.02 4.69 -13.71
CA ILE A 136 14.21 3.88 -12.77
C ILE A 136 14.58 2.41 -12.92
N ILE A 137 14.63 1.91 -14.15
CA ILE A 137 14.97 0.50 -14.43
C ILE A 137 16.40 0.18 -13.99
N GLU A 138 17.36 1.05 -14.28
CA GLU A 138 18.75 0.91 -13.86
C GLU A 138 18.87 0.85 -12.33
N LYS A 139 18.17 1.74 -11.61
CA LYS A 139 18.16 1.74 -10.14
C LYS A 139 17.43 0.54 -9.54
N TRP A 140 16.41 0.01 -10.20
CA TRP A 140 15.74 -1.22 -9.79
C TRP A 140 16.64 -2.44 -9.97
N ASN A 141 17.27 -2.58 -11.14
CA ASN A 141 18.22 -3.66 -11.42
C ASN A 141 19.44 -3.62 -10.48
N ALA A 142 19.90 -2.43 -10.10
CA ALA A 142 20.96 -2.24 -9.11
C ALA A 142 20.50 -2.48 -7.65
N GLY A 143 19.22 -2.77 -7.40
CA GLY A 143 18.66 -3.00 -6.07
C GLY A 143 18.49 -1.75 -5.21
N LEU A 144 18.66 -0.55 -5.79
CA LEU A 144 18.47 0.74 -5.11
C LEU A 144 16.97 1.05 -4.93
N ILE A 145 16.17 0.75 -5.97
CA ILE A 145 14.71 0.66 -5.87
C ILE A 145 14.39 -0.79 -5.48
N THR A 146 13.66 -0.98 -4.38
CA THR A 146 13.25 -2.34 -3.97
C THR A 146 12.08 -2.83 -4.82
N ASN A 147 11.88 -4.15 -4.90
CA ASN A 147 10.67 -4.71 -5.55
C ASN A 147 9.38 -4.09 -4.99
N THR A 148 9.29 -3.91 -3.67
CA THR A 148 8.13 -3.25 -3.04
C THR A 148 7.90 -1.88 -3.67
N HIS A 149 8.91 -1.03 -3.71
CA HIS A 149 8.75 0.32 -4.23
C HIS A 149 8.58 0.33 -5.77
N MET A 150 9.16 -0.63 -6.48
CA MET A 150 8.87 -0.80 -7.91
C MET A 150 7.38 -1.10 -8.14
N THR A 151 6.73 -1.89 -7.28
CA THR A 151 5.27 -2.08 -7.37
C THR A 151 4.48 -0.79 -7.09
N ASP A 152 5.02 0.12 -6.28
CA ASP A 152 4.43 1.45 -6.06
C ASP A 152 4.46 2.29 -7.34
N LEU A 153 5.57 2.28 -8.06
CA LEU A 153 5.67 3.00 -9.35
C LEU A 153 4.81 2.32 -10.43
N LEU A 154 4.78 0.98 -10.45
CA LEU A 154 3.98 0.20 -11.38
C LEU A 154 2.49 0.46 -11.23
N ARG A 155 1.95 0.52 -10.00
CA ARG A 155 0.53 0.79 -9.81
C ARG A 155 0.13 2.17 -10.31
N LEU A 156 0.98 3.17 -10.12
CA LEU A 156 0.75 4.51 -10.67
C LEU A 156 0.70 4.47 -12.19
N GLU A 157 1.70 3.87 -12.83
CA GLU A 157 1.77 3.76 -14.29
C GLU A 157 0.54 3.05 -14.89
N LEU A 158 0.11 1.93 -14.30
CA LEU A 158 -1.04 1.18 -14.78
C LEU A 158 -2.34 1.96 -14.62
N LEU A 159 -2.58 2.55 -13.44
CA LEU A 159 -3.80 3.31 -13.17
C LEU A 159 -3.89 4.60 -13.98
N ILE A 160 -2.78 5.33 -14.14
CA ILE A 160 -2.75 6.54 -14.96
C ILE A 160 -3.05 6.19 -16.42
N ARG A 161 -2.42 5.14 -16.97
CA ARG A 161 -2.50 4.79 -18.39
C ARG A 161 -3.79 4.09 -18.78
N TYR A 162 -4.27 3.19 -17.93
CA TYR A 162 -5.36 2.29 -18.26
C TYR A 162 -6.55 2.39 -17.31
N GLY A 163 -6.46 3.17 -16.23
CA GLY A 163 -7.48 3.20 -15.18
C GLY A 163 -7.69 1.82 -14.53
N GLY A 164 -8.86 1.66 -13.92
CA GLY A 164 -9.30 0.40 -13.32
C GLY A 164 -8.94 0.35 -11.85
N MET A 165 -8.66 -0.84 -11.34
CA MET A 165 -8.36 -1.06 -9.92
C MET A 165 -7.02 -1.78 -9.75
N TRP A 166 -6.11 -1.22 -8.97
CA TRP A 166 -4.98 -1.94 -8.41
C TRP A 166 -5.41 -2.68 -7.16
N VAL A 167 -4.98 -3.94 -7.02
CA VAL A 167 -5.17 -4.76 -5.82
C VAL A 167 -3.88 -5.50 -5.50
N ASP A 168 -3.34 -5.31 -4.29
CA ASP A 168 -2.21 -6.09 -3.82
C ASP A 168 -2.52 -7.59 -3.81
N ALA A 169 -1.53 -8.41 -4.17
CA ALA A 169 -1.72 -9.87 -4.30
C ALA A 169 -2.12 -10.60 -3.00
N THR A 170 -2.03 -9.95 -1.84
CA THR A 170 -2.48 -10.48 -0.54
C THR A 170 -3.87 -10.02 -0.13
N VAL A 171 -4.65 -9.44 -1.05
CA VAL A 171 -6.03 -9.02 -0.76
C VAL A 171 -6.98 -10.16 -1.09
N LEU A 172 -7.75 -10.61 -0.09
CA LEU A 172 -8.83 -11.57 -0.25
C LEU A 172 -10.12 -10.82 -0.63
N CYS A 173 -10.76 -11.22 -1.73
CA CYS A 173 -12.08 -10.74 -2.11
C CYS A 173 -13.14 -11.75 -1.64
N THR A 174 -14.13 -11.28 -0.90
CA THR A 174 -15.16 -12.13 -0.25
C THR A 174 -16.58 -11.80 -0.69
N SER A 175 -16.73 -10.88 -1.64
CA SER A 175 -18.03 -10.42 -2.14
C SER A 175 -18.05 -10.46 -3.66
N ARG A 176 -19.11 -11.03 -4.24
CA ARG A 176 -19.34 -10.99 -5.69
C ARG A 176 -19.42 -9.55 -6.16
N SER A 177 -18.90 -9.23 -7.34
CA SER A 177 -18.85 -7.88 -7.90
C SER A 177 -20.19 -7.16 -7.89
N LYS A 178 -21.30 -7.86 -8.18
CA LYS A 178 -22.67 -7.30 -8.11
C LYS A 178 -23.09 -6.78 -6.72
N ASN A 179 -22.44 -7.27 -5.66
CA ASN A 179 -22.71 -6.88 -4.27
C ASN A 179 -21.69 -5.85 -3.75
N ILE A 180 -20.62 -5.56 -4.51
CA ILE A 180 -19.63 -4.56 -4.14
C ILE A 180 -20.16 -3.19 -4.54
N PRO A 181 -20.15 -2.18 -3.64
CA PRO A 181 -20.58 -0.83 -3.96
C PRO A 181 -19.84 -0.27 -5.19
N LYS A 182 -20.59 0.36 -6.11
CA LYS A 182 -20.05 0.78 -7.41
C LYS A 182 -18.85 1.73 -7.31
N TYR A 183 -18.80 2.53 -6.24
CA TYR A 183 -17.70 3.48 -6.00
C TYR A 183 -16.31 2.84 -5.95
N TYR A 184 -16.20 1.55 -5.65
CA TYR A 184 -14.93 0.83 -5.75
C TYR A 184 -14.41 0.77 -7.19
N PHE A 185 -15.28 0.88 -8.19
CA PHE A 185 -14.96 0.69 -9.61
C PHE A 185 -15.17 1.95 -10.46
N ASP A 186 -16.06 2.86 -10.09
CA ASP A 186 -16.49 3.99 -10.94
C ASP A 186 -16.09 5.39 -10.44
N SER A 187 -15.43 5.49 -9.28
CA SER A 187 -14.89 6.76 -8.77
C SER A 187 -13.78 7.33 -9.67
N GLU A 188 -13.66 8.66 -9.73
CA GLU A 188 -12.49 9.33 -10.33
C GLU A 188 -11.19 8.84 -9.67
N LEU A 189 -11.23 8.72 -8.34
CA LEU A 189 -10.19 8.13 -7.50
C LEU A 189 -10.81 7.56 -6.24
N PHE A 190 -10.40 6.36 -5.86
CA PHE A 190 -10.76 5.73 -4.61
C PHE A 190 -9.54 5.00 -4.02
N PHE A 191 -9.39 5.11 -2.71
CA PHE A 191 -8.47 4.33 -1.90
C PHE A 191 -8.94 4.38 -0.44
N TYR A 192 -8.49 3.41 0.35
CA TYR A 192 -8.77 3.40 1.79
C TYR A 192 -7.95 4.46 2.53
N GLN A 193 -8.52 5.06 3.58
CA GLN A 193 -7.90 6.16 4.34
C GLN A 193 -8.11 6.01 5.85
N CYS A 194 -7.26 6.66 6.64
CA CYS A 194 -7.46 6.81 8.08
C CYS A 194 -8.54 7.87 8.34
N LEU A 195 -9.58 7.51 9.10
CA LEU A 195 -10.65 8.43 9.49
C LEU A 195 -10.42 8.98 10.91
N LYS A 196 -11.14 10.05 11.28
CA LYS A 196 -11.11 10.59 12.65
C LYS A 196 -11.65 9.54 13.65
N PRO A 197 -11.17 9.53 14.91
CA PRO A 197 -10.23 10.48 15.52
C PRO A 197 -8.75 10.21 15.22
N GLY A 198 -8.39 9.03 14.66
CA GLY A 198 -7.00 8.66 14.42
C GLY A 198 -6.28 9.56 13.42
N ARG A 199 -6.98 9.98 12.36
CA ARG A 199 -6.41 10.76 11.23
C ARG A 199 -5.46 11.90 11.61
N ASP A 200 -5.83 12.73 12.59
CA ASP A 200 -5.14 13.99 12.87
C ASP A 200 -3.70 13.79 13.39
N GLY A 201 -3.37 12.59 13.91
CA GLY A 201 -2.01 12.24 14.34
C GLY A 201 -1.12 11.64 13.23
N HIS A 202 -1.66 11.38 12.03
CA HIS A 202 -0.96 10.67 10.96
C HIS A 202 -0.66 11.59 9.77
N CYS A 203 0.62 11.72 9.42
CA CYS A 203 1.03 12.41 8.19
C CYS A 203 0.81 11.56 6.92
N ASN A 204 0.77 10.24 7.08
CA ASN A 204 0.41 9.25 6.07
C ASN A 204 -0.92 8.63 6.44
N TYR A 205 -1.99 9.09 5.78
CA TYR A 205 -3.37 8.75 6.13
C TYR A 205 -4.10 7.98 5.03
N ILE A 206 -3.38 7.45 4.04
CA ILE A 206 -3.95 6.69 2.92
C ILE A 206 -3.40 5.26 2.91
N SER A 207 -4.03 4.39 2.14
CA SER A 207 -3.57 3.03 1.90
C SER A 207 -3.54 2.75 0.41
N SER A 208 -2.38 2.33 -0.08
CA SER A 208 -2.13 2.11 -1.52
C SER A 208 -2.29 0.66 -1.98
N TRP A 209 -2.66 -0.25 -1.06
CA TRP A 209 -2.84 -1.68 -1.37
C TRP A 209 -4.10 -1.99 -2.19
N LEU A 210 -5.04 -1.04 -2.26
CA LEU A 210 -6.14 -1.04 -3.21
C LEU A 210 -6.44 0.40 -3.60
N ILE A 211 -6.33 0.69 -4.90
CA ILE A 211 -6.63 2.00 -5.48
C ILE A 211 -7.43 1.76 -6.74
N SER A 212 -8.52 2.48 -6.96
CA SER A 212 -9.15 2.56 -8.27
C SER A 212 -9.17 3.99 -8.76
N ALA A 213 -9.05 4.14 -10.08
CA ALA A 213 -9.03 5.45 -10.70
C ALA A 213 -9.46 5.34 -12.16
N LYS A 214 -9.96 6.45 -12.69
CA LYS A 214 -10.02 6.65 -14.14
C LYS A 214 -8.64 7.02 -14.68
N THR A 215 -8.45 6.87 -15.99
CA THR A 215 -7.20 7.26 -16.65
C THR A 215 -6.87 8.73 -16.42
N ASN A 216 -5.59 9.09 -16.44
CA ASN A 216 -5.11 10.47 -16.32
C ASN A 216 -5.54 11.20 -15.03
N ASN A 217 -5.83 10.45 -13.97
CA ASN A 217 -6.17 11.05 -12.68
C ASN A 217 -5.04 11.98 -12.17
N LYS A 218 -5.38 13.25 -11.92
CA LYS A 218 -4.43 14.32 -11.56
C LYS A 218 -3.59 14.00 -10.32
N ILE A 219 -4.20 13.47 -9.25
CA ILE A 219 -3.50 13.09 -8.01
C ILE A 219 -2.45 12.01 -8.29
N LEU A 220 -2.81 10.97 -9.04
CA LEU A 220 -1.88 9.89 -9.37
C LEU A 220 -0.74 10.39 -10.28
N MET A 221 -1.05 11.24 -11.26
CA MET A 221 -0.06 11.84 -12.16
C MET A 221 0.94 12.73 -11.42
N ALA A 222 0.47 13.62 -10.54
CA ALA A 222 1.31 14.47 -9.71
C ALA A 222 2.16 13.63 -8.73
N THR A 223 1.57 12.60 -8.11
CA THR A 223 2.30 11.68 -7.23
C THR A 223 3.42 10.97 -7.98
N ARG A 224 3.14 10.44 -9.17
CA ARG A 224 4.16 9.83 -10.04
C ARG A 224 5.25 10.83 -10.39
N TYR A 225 4.89 12.06 -10.73
CA TYR A 225 5.85 13.11 -11.07
C TYR A 225 6.83 13.35 -9.92
N LEU A 226 6.34 13.49 -8.68
CA LEU A 226 7.20 13.65 -7.50
C LEU A 226 8.08 12.42 -7.24
N CYS A 227 7.54 11.20 -7.34
CA CYS A 227 8.34 9.97 -7.24
C CYS A 227 9.47 9.95 -8.28
N TYR A 228 9.20 10.37 -9.51
CA TYR A 228 10.18 10.41 -10.58
C TYR A 228 11.23 11.50 -10.35
N GLN A 229 10.86 12.69 -9.88
CA GLN A 229 11.84 13.73 -9.51
C GLN A 229 12.74 13.27 -8.37
N TYR A 230 12.17 12.62 -7.35
CA TYR A 230 12.93 12.03 -6.26
C TYR A 230 14.00 11.06 -6.76
N TRP A 231 13.59 10.10 -7.60
CA TRP A 231 14.52 9.08 -8.10
C TRP A 231 15.47 9.58 -9.19
N LYS A 232 15.35 10.80 -9.72
CA LYS A 232 16.42 11.38 -10.56
C LYS A 232 17.64 11.72 -9.71
N GLU A 233 17.42 12.30 -8.55
CA GLU A 233 18.47 12.88 -7.70
C GLU A 233 18.99 11.93 -6.61
N ASN A 234 18.20 10.89 -6.26
CA ASN A 234 18.52 10.01 -5.13
C ASN A 234 18.88 8.59 -5.56
N ASN A 235 19.84 7.99 -4.85
CA ASN A 235 20.22 6.58 -4.98
C ASN A 235 19.85 5.75 -3.75
N THR A 236 19.14 6.34 -2.79
CA THR A 236 18.67 5.68 -1.58
C THR A 236 17.31 6.20 -1.21
N MET A 237 16.41 5.32 -0.78
CA MET A 237 15.06 5.68 -0.37
C MET A 237 15.05 6.23 1.07
N TRP A 238 14.53 7.45 1.26
CA TRP A 238 14.51 8.14 2.56
C TRP A 238 13.41 7.63 3.47
N ASP A 239 12.28 7.21 2.91
CA ASP A 239 11.19 6.56 3.62
C ASP A 239 10.74 5.29 2.91
N TYR A 240 10.49 4.24 3.68
CA TYR A 240 9.83 3.04 3.17
C TYR A 240 8.44 3.35 2.60
N PHE A 241 7.77 4.37 3.13
CA PHE A 241 6.45 4.81 2.70
C PHE A 241 6.47 5.96 1.68
N LEU A 242 7.54 6.12 0.90
CA LEU A 242 7.73 7.25 -0.03
C LEU A 242 6.52 7.58 -0.92
N LEU A 243 5.81 6.56 -1.43
CA LEU A 243 4.57 6.77 -2.19
C LEU A 243 3.51 7.49 -1.35
N HIS A 244 3.30 7.06 -0.11
CA HIS A 244 2.31 7.62 0.80
C HIS A 244 2.68 9.04 1.22
N ASP A 245 3.97 9.30 1.42
CA ASP A 245 4.45 10.65 1.73
C ASP A 245 4.12 11.61 0.59
N PHE A 246 4.47 11.25 -0.65
CA PHE A 246 4.18 12.09 -1.81
C PHE A 246 2.68 12.20 -2.10
N MET A 247 1.93 11.11 -1.97
CA MET A 247 0.48 11.15 -2.15
C MET A 247 -0.19 12.06 -1.11
N SER A 248 0.29 12.06 0.14
CA SER A 248 -0.21 12.96 1.18
C SER A 248 0.13 14.42 0.91
N ILE A 249 1.35 14.72 0.44
CA ILE A 249 1.75 16.07 -0.02
C ILE A 249 0.85 16.54 -1.18
N VAL A 250 0.62 15.68 -2.16
CA VAL A 250 -0.22 15.98 -3.34
C VAL A 250 -1.67 16.24 -2.94
N LEU A 251 -2.25 15.42 -2.05
CA LEU A 251 -3.62 15.61 -1.57
C LEU A 251 -3.81 16.89 -0.76
N GLU A 252 -2.79 17.31 0.00
CA GLU A 252 -2.80 18.60 0.70
C GLU A 252 -2.68 19.79 -0.25
N TYR A 253 -1.94 19.62 -1.35
CA TYR A 253 -1.81 20.63 -2.40
C TYR A 253 -3.08 20.77 -3.27
N TYR A 254 -3.82 19.68 -3.45
CA TYR A 254 -5.06 19.60 -4.24
C TYR A 254 -6.28 19.25 -3.36
N PRO A 255 -6.74 20.19 -2.50
CA PRO A 255 -7.78 19.90 -1.51
C PRO A 255 -9.16 19.64 -2.11
N ASP A 256 -9.45 20.13 -3.32
CA ASP A 256 -10.76 19.94 -3.94
C ASP A 256 -10.86 18.54 -4.55
N GLU A 257 -9.81 18.06 -5.21
CA GLU A 257 -9.67 16.68 -5.65
C GLU A 257 -9.73 15.71 -4.46
N TRP A 258 -9.14 16.08 -3.32
CA TRP A 258 -9.21 15.27 -2.11
C TRP A 258 -10.63 15.14 -1.56
N LYS A 259 -11.42 16.23 -1.54
CA LYS A 259 -12.81 16.21 -1.06
C LYS A 259 -13.71 15.28 -1.88
N MET A 260 -13.35 15.00 -3.13
CA MET A 260 -14.10 14.09 -4.01
C MET A 260 -13.86 12.60 -3.70
N VAL A 261 -12.78 12.27 -2.98
CA VAL A 261 -12.47 10.87 -2.64
C VAL A 261 -13.40 10.38 -1.55
N ILE A 262 -14.11 9.30 -1.83
CA ILE A 262 -15.09 8.72 -0.90
C ILE A 262 -14.40 8.26 0.40
N PRO A 263 -14.87 8.73 1.58
CA PRO A 263 -14.32 8.30 2.86
C PRO A 263 -14.60 6.81 3.13
N LYS A 264 -13.54 6.00 3.19
CA LYS A 264 -13.61 4.60 3.62
C LYS A 264 -12.40 4.26 4.49
N ASP A 265 -12.67 3.70 5.67
CA ASP A 265 -11.64 3.43 6.67
C ASP A 265 -10.71 2.29 6.26
N ASN A 266 -9.40 2.45 6.52
CA ASN A 266 -8.40 1.44 6.21
C ASN A 266 -8.18 0.39 7.31
N ALA A 267 -8.81 0.53 8.49
CA ALA A 267 -8.61 -0.38 9.60
C ALA A 267 -9.44 -1.67 9.45
N THR A 268 -10.70 -1.53 9.03
CA THR A 268 -11.67 -2.63 8.86
C THR A 268 -11.15 -3.76 7.95
N PRO A 269 -10.55 -3.48 6.78
CA PRO A 269 -9.97 -4.53 5.92
C PRO A 269 -8.86 -5.38 6.56
N HIS A 270 -8.30 -4.95 7.70
CA HIS A 270 -7.26 -5.69 8.42
C HIS A 270 -7.78 -6.58 9.54
N ILE A 271 -9.08 -6.56 9.85
CA ILE A 271 -9.65 -7.35 10.96
C ILE A 271 -9.39 -8.85 10.75
N LEU A 272 -9.59 -9.37 9.54
CA LEU A 272 -9.33 -10.79 9.24
C LEU A 272 -7.86 -11.16 9.44
N LEU A 273 -6.93 -10.28 9.04
CA LEU A 273 -5.49 -10.50 9.24
C LEU A 273 -5.13 -10.61 10.73
N LEU A 274 -5.69 -9.75 11.57
CA LEU A 274 -5.41 -9.74 13.01
C LEU A 274 -5.94 -10.99 13.73
N ARG A 275 -6.84 -11.74 13.09
CA ARG A 275 -7.50 -12.92 13.62
C ARG A 275 -7.19 -14.19 12.84
N LEU A 276 -6.19 -14.13 11.96
CA LEU A 276 -5.88 -15.21 11.03
C LEU A 276 -5.52 -16.52 11.75
N PHE A 277 -4.96 -16.43 12.96
CA PHE A 277 -4.58 -17.58 13.79
C PHE A 277 -5.49 -17.80 15.00
N ASP A 278 -6.62 -17.10 15.07
CA ASP A 278 -7.69 -17.45 16.01
C ASP A 278 -8.40 -18.71 15.52
N ASN A 279 -9.01 -19.47 16.43
CA ASN A 279 -9.92 -20.57 16.08
C ASN A 279 -11.02 -20.08 15.13
N TYR A 280 -11.29 -20.86 14.10
CA TYR A 280 -12.32 -20.57 13.12
C TYR A 280 -13.70 -20.66 13.78
N ASP A 281 -14.45 -19.57 13.67
CA ASP A 281 -15.85 -19.48 14.06
C ASP A 281 -16.62 -18.90 12.88
N GLU A 282 -17.56 -19.68 12.33
CA GLU A 282 -18.25 -19.32 11.09
C GLU A 282 -19.06 -18.02 11.23
N LYS A 283 -19.72 -17.85 12.39
CA LYS A 283 -20.53 -16.66 12.67
C LYS A 283 -19.65 -15.42 12.66
N MET A 284 -18.52 -15.48 13.36
CA MET A 284 -17.56 -14.40 13.41
C MET A 284 -16.93 -14.10 12.05
N TYR A 285 -16.55 -15.14 11.30
CA TYR A 285 -16.03 -14.98 9.94
C TYR A 285 -17.04 -14.24 9.04
N LYS A 286 -18.32 -14.62 9.07
CA LYS A 286 -19.41 -13.93 8.36
C LYS A 286 -19.51 -12.46 8.76
N THR A 287 -19.48 -12.16 10.06
CA THR A 287 -19.50 -10.77 10.57
C THR A 287 -18.28 -9.95 10.12
N ILE A 288 -17.11 -10.56 9.93
CA ILE A 288 -15.93 -9.86 9.42
C ILE A 288 -16.09 -9.52 7.94
N ILE A 289 -16.52 -10.49 7.12
CA ILE A 289 -16.66 -10.27 5.66
C ILE A 289 -17.82 -9.35 5.29
N GLU A 290 -18.82 -9.19 6.15
CA GLU A 290 -19.90 -8.21 5.98
C GLU A 290 -19.40 -6.76 6.08
N GLN A 291 -18.28 -6.48 6.76
CA GLN A 291 -17.80 -5.12 6.98
C GLN A 291 -17.00 -4.55 5.78
N SER A 292 -16.38 -5.41 4.98
CA SER A 292 -15.60 -5.02 3.80
C SER A 292 -15.57 -6.14 2.76
N PRO A 293 -15.72 -5.84 1.45
CA PRO A 293 -15.60 -6.86 0.41
C PRO A 293 -14.14 -7.32 0.19
N PHE A 294 -13.18 -6.45 0.50
CA PHE A 294 -11.74 -6.68 0.35
C PHE A 294 -11.05 -6.70 1.71
N HIS A 295 -10.18 -7.70 1.93
CA HIS A 295 -9.47 -7.92 3.18
C HIS A 295 -7.97 -7.97 2.92
N LYS A 296 -7.21 -7.04 3.49
CA LYS A 296 -5.76 -6.95 3.30
C LYS A 296 -5.03 -7.85 4.28
N LEU A 297 -4.39 -8.89 3.75
CA LEU A 297 -3.64 -9.89 4.52
C LEU A 297 -2.12 -9.73 4.35
N SER A 298 -1.38 -10.63 5.01
CA SER A 298 0.06 -10.84 4.87
C SER A 298 0.32 -12.33 4.61
N TYR A 299 1.51 -12.68 4.12
CA TYR A 299 1.97 -14.07 4.02
C TYR A 299 3.25 -14.32 4.83
N LYS A 300 3.77 -13.28 5.52
CA LYS A 300 5.03 -13.34 6.28
C LYS A 300 4.78 -13.87 7.69
N PHE A 301 4.53 -15.17 7.80
CA PHE A 301 4.24 -15.86 9.06
C PHE A 301 5.27 -16.96 9.34
N SER A 302 5.43 -17.33 10.62
CA SER A 302 6.28 -18.48 10.96
C SER A 302 5.57 -19.81 10.64
N GLU A 303 6.35 -20.87 10.45
CA GLU A 303 5.82 -22.22 10.24
C GLU A 303 4.95 -22.66 11.43
N GLU A 304 5.36 -22.33 12.66
CA GLU A 304 4.59 -22.59 13.88
C GLU A 304 3.19 -21.98 13.83
N GLN A 305 3.06 -20.72 13.38
CA GLN A 305 1.76 -20.06 13.24
C GLN A 305 0.90 -20.75 12.17
N MET A 306 1.51 -21.09 11.03
CA MET A 306 0.80 -21.73 9.91
C MET A 306 0.39 -23.19 10.22
N ALA A 307 1.05 -23.84 11.17
CA ALA A 307 0.74 -25.20 11.63
C ALA A 307 -0.39 -25.27 12.67
N LEU A 308 -0.87 -24.13 13.19
CA LEU A 308 -1.97 -24.11 14.15
C LEU A 308 -3.27 -24.59 13.52
N GLU A 309 -3.75 -25.74 13.97
CA GLU A 309 -4.99 -26.37 13.48
C GLU A 309 -6.26 -25.64 13.96
N GLY A 310 -7.34 -25.79 13.19
CA GLY A 310 -8.63 -25.20 13.52
C GLY A 310 -8.69 -23.68 13.39
N THR A 311 -7.67 -23.04 12.82
CA THR A 311 -7.59 -21.58 12.68
C THR A 311 -8.27 -21.04 11.42
N ASN A 312 -8.57 -19.74 11.39
CA ASN A 312 -9.00 -19.05 10.16
C ASN A 312 -8.01 -19.27 9.00
N TYR A 313 -6.71 -19.29 9.28
CA TYR A 313 -5.67 -19.56 8.29
C TYR A 313 -5.84 -20.93 7.63
N ARG A 314 -5.90 -21.99 8.45
CA ARG A 314 -6.05 -23.36 7.95
C ARG A 314 -7.36 -23.51 7.18
N LYS A 315 -8.46 -23.00 7.74
CA LYS A 315 -9.78 -23.11 7.15
C LYS A 315 -9.89 -22.44 5.78
N LEU A 316 -9.37 -21.22 5.66
CA LEU A 316 -9.55 -20.40 4.45
C LEU A 316 -8.48 -20.66 3.38
N PHE A 317 -7.28 -21.06 3.77
CA PHE A 317 -6.14 -21.12 2.86
C PHE A 317 -5.59 -22.52 2.66
N CYS A 318 -5.71 -23.44 3.63
CA CYS A 318 -5.12 -24.79 3.54
C CYS A 318 -6.14 -25.88 3.21
N GLU A 319 -7.35 -25.78 3.75
CA GLU A 319 -8.40 -26.77 3.46
C GLU A 319 -8.92 -26.60 2.02
N GLU A 320 -9.12 -27.71 1.34
CA GLU A 320 -9.91 -27.73 0.12
C GLU A 320 -11.37 -27.58 0.50
N VAL A 321 -12.01 -26.52 0.00
CA VAL A 321 -13.47 -26.42 0.04
C VAL A 321 -13.98 -27.57 -0.82
N LYS A 322 -14.50 -28.62 -0.18
CA LYS A 322 -15.28 -29.65 -0.88
C LYS A 322 -16.43 -28.92 -1.56
N ALA A 323 -16.42 -28.97 -2.90
CA ALA A 323 -17.38 -28.29 -3.76
C ALA A 323 -18.82 -28.72 -3.47
#